data_AF-A0AAP0K7Z6-F1
#
_entry.id   AF-A0AAP0K7Z6-F1
#
_cell.length_a   1.000
_cell.length_b   1.000
_cell.length_c   1.000
_cell.angle_alpha   90.00
_cell.angle_beta   90.00
_cell.angle_gamma   90.00
#
_symmetry.space_group_name_H-M   'P 1'
#
loop_
_entity.id
_entity.type
_entity.pdbx_description
1 polymer ?
#
loop_
_entity_poly.entity_id
_entity_poly.type
_entity_poly.pdbx_seq_one_letter_code
_entity_poly.pdbx_strand_id
1 'polypeptide(L)' 'MVNATKGLLISCDIPMAQFIINLNATRPASQKFIIHVLDNTHIFVQPHMAEMIRSAIAEFRDLNSYEKPA' A
#
# COMPACT_ATOMS: atom_id res chain seq x y z
N MET A 1 9.15 -28.24 -0.56
CA MET A 1 9.31 -27.47 0.70
C MET A 1 8.47 -26.20 0.56
N VAL A 2 7.52 -25.97 1.46
CA VAL A 2 6.60 -24.82 1.39
C VAL A 2 7.07 -23.78 2.41
N ASN A 3 7.22 -22.52 2.01
CA ASN A 3 7.54 -21.42 2.92
C ASN A 3 6.29 -20.58 3.17
N ALA A 4 5.76 -20.61 4.39
CA ALA A 4 4.58 -19.85 4.79
C ALA A 4 5.02 -18.58 5.54
N THR A 5 4.70 -17.42 4.98
CA THR A 5 4.96 -16.12 5.61
C THR A 5 3.64 -15.47 6.02
N LYS A 6 3.52 -15.03 7.28
CA LYS A 6 2.38 -14.25 7.75
C LYS A 6 2.47 -12.83 7.22
N GLY A 7 1.37 -12.30 6.71
CA GLY A 7 1.31 -10.94 6.16
C GLY A 7 -0.12 -10.45 6.03
N LEU A 8 -0.24 -9.23 5.50
CA LEU A 8 -1.51 -8.60 5.20
C LEU A 8 -1.72 -8.61 3.68
N LEU A 9 -2.87 -9.12 3.25
CA LEU A 9 -3.33 -8.98 1.87
C LEU A 9 -4.09 -7.67 1.73
N ILE A 10 -3.68 -6.85 0.77
CA ILE A 10 -4.37 -5.63 0.37
C ILE A 10 -5.00 -5.87 -1.00
N SER A 11 -6.31 -5.72 -1.08
CA SER A 11 -7.08 -5.67 -2.32
C SER A 11 -7.53 -4.23 -2.57
N CYS A 12 -7.18 -3.67 -3.72
CA CYS A 12 -7.56 -2.31 -4.11
C CYS A 12 -7.60 -2.15 -5.64
N ASP A 13 -8.09 -1.01 -6.11
CA ASP A 13 -8.05 -0.66 -7.53
C ASP A 13 -6.61 -0.38 -8.00
N ILE A 14 -6.42 -0.45 -9.33
CA ILE A 14 -5.09 -0.35 -9.95
C ILE A 14 -4.34 0.94 -9.58
N PRO A 15 -4.97 2.14 -9.58
CA PRO A 15 -4.29 3.37 -9.19
C PRO A 15 -3.77 3.32 -7.74
N MET A 16 -4.57 2.78 -6.83
CA MET A 16 -4.17 2.65 -5.43
C MET A 16 -3.04 1.64 -5.25
N ALA A 17 -3.07 0.53 -5.98
CA ALA A 17 -1.97 -0.44 -5.98
C ALA A 17 -0.66 0.21 -6.45
N GLN A 18 -0.70 1.00 -7.52
CA GLN A 18 0.47 1.75 -8.01
C GLN A 18 0.98 2.78 -7.00
N PHE A 19 0.08 3.49 -6.32
CA PHE A 19 0.46 4.39 -5.23
C PHE A 19 1.20 3.65 -4.10
N ILE A 20 0.69 2.50 -3.66
CA ILE A 20 1.32 1.68 -2.60
C ILE A 20 2.70 1.17 -3.05
N ILE A 21 2.83 0.72 -4.30
CA ILE A 21 4.11 0.27 -4.87
C ILE A 21 5.13 1.41 -4.88
N ASN A 22 4.71 2.61 -5.29
CA ASN A 22 5.57 3.79 -5.28
C ASN A 22 5.95 4.20 -3.85
N LEU A 23 5.00 4.21 -2.92
CA LEU A 23 5.24 4.48 -1.49
C LEU A 23 6.27 3.52 -0.88
N ASN A 24 6.27 2.25 -1.31
CA ASN A 24 7.30 1.29 -0.91
C ASN A 24 8.65 1.54 -1.59
N ALA A 25 8.65 1.96 -2.86
CA ALA A 25 9.87 2.22 -3.63
C ALA A 25 10.64 3.45 -3.13
N THR A 26 9.94 4.49 -2.65
CA THR A 26 10.54 5.72 -2.10
C THR A 26 11.12 5.54 -0.71
N ARG A 27 10.85 4.42 -0.04
CA ARG A 27 11.37 4.14 1.31
C ARG A 27 12.77 3.54 1.29
N PRO A 28 13.59 3.82 2.33
CA PRO A 28 14.84 3.13 2.57
C PRO A 28 14.64 1.61 2.65
N ALA A 29 15.70 0.84 2.35
CA ALA A 29 15.64 -0.62 2.35
C ALA A 29 15.13 -1.21 3.67
N SER A 30 15.48 -0.61 4.81
CA SER A 30 15.03 -1.01 6.15
C SER A 30 13.54 -0.80 6.41
N GLN A 31 12.86 0.01 5.60
CA GLN A 31 11.46 0.39 5.75
C GLN A 31 10.57 -0.10 4.61
N LYS A 32 11.12 -0.89 3.68
CA LYS A 32 10.32 -1.57 2.65
C LYS A 32 9.41 -2.57 3.30
N PHE A 33 8.16 -2.58 2.86
CA PHE A 33 7.07 -3.31 3.50
C PHE A 33 6.33 -4.25 2.57
N ILE A 34 6.49 -4.13 1.24
CA ILE A 34 5.93 -5.10 0.29
C ILE A 34 6.75 -6.38 0.33
N ILE A 35 6.06 -7.51 0.56
CA ILE A 35 6.63 -8.85 0.46
C ILE A 35 6.51 -9.34 -0.98
N HIS A 36 5.30 -9.29 -1.54
CA HIS A 36 5.02 -9.66 -2.93
C HIS A 36 3.94 -8.77 -3.56
N VAL A 37 4.11 -8.44 -4.83
CA VAL A 37 3.02 -7.97 -5.69
C VAL A 37 2.44 -9.22 -6.35
N LEU A 38 1.16 -9.53 -6.09
CA LEU A 38 0.53 -10.76 -6.56
C LEU A 38 -0.07 -10.56 -7.95
N ASP A 39 -0.74 -9.41 -8.15
CA ASP A 39 -1.27 -8.95 -9.42
C ASP A 39 -1.47 -7.41 -9.38
N ASN A 40 -2.20 -6.85 -10.35
CA ASN A 40 -2.41 -5.40 -10.49
C ASN A 40 -3.33 -4.78 -9.42
N THR A 41 -4.01 -5.62 -8.63
CA THR A 41 -5.01 -5.23 -7.61
C THR A 41 -4.72 -5.81 -6.23
N HIS A 42 -3.79 -6.78 -6.14
CA HIS A 42 -3.45 -7.50 -4.92
C HIS A 42 -1.97 -7.35 -4.55
N ILE A 43 -1.72 -6.87 -3.33
CA ILE A 43 -0.39 -6.70 -2.78
C ILE A 43 -0.32 -7.40 -1.42
N PHE A 44 0.75 -8.17 -1.20
CA PHE A 44 1.04 -8.82 0.07
C PHE A 44 2.14 -8.07 0.82
N VAL A 45 1.83 -7.58 2.02
CA VAL A 45 2.69 -6.68 2.79
C VAL A 45 2.96 -7.18 4.21
N GLN A 46 3.96 -6.60 4.86
CA GLN A 46 4.26 -6.84 6.26
C GLN A 46 3.10 -6.37 7.16
N PRO A 47 2.70 -7.16 8.17
CA PRO A 47 1.46 -6.91 8.91
C PRO A 47 1.50 -5.66 9.79
N HIS A 48 2.67 -5.25 10.28
CA HIS A 48 2.82 -4.07 11.15
C HIS A 48 2.71 -2.73 10.41
N MET A 49 2.64 -2.75 9.08
CA MET A 49 2.58 -1.55 8.24
C MET A 49 1.14 -1.15 7.90
N ALA A 50 0.15 -1.90 8.38
CA ALA A 50 -1.27 -1.68 8.07
C ALA A 50 -1.74 -0.25 8.39
N GLU A 51 -1.39 0.27 9.56
CA GLU A 51 -1.82 1.59 10.01
C GLU A 51 -1.15 2.71 9.20
N MET A 52 0.16 2.59 8.96
CA MET A 52 0.91 3.52 8.11
C MET A 52 0.31 3.60 6.70
N ILE A 53 0.02 2.45 6.09
CA ILE A 53 -0.57 2.39 4.75
C ILE A 53 -1.96 3.04 4.75
N ARG A 54 -2.81 2.76 5.75
CA ARG A 54 -4.14 3.38 5.87
C ARG A 54 -4.05 4.91 5.98
N SER A 55 -3.13 5.42 6.80
CA SER A 55 -2.95 6.87 6.96
C SER A 55 -2.45 7.52 5.67
N ALA A 56 -1.46 6.93 4.99
CA ALA A 56 -0.95 7.45 3.73
C ALA A 56 -2.01 7.45 2.61
N ILE A 57 -2.87 6.43 2.56
CA ILE A 57 -3.99 6.35 1.62
C ILE A 57 -5.05 7.42 1.92
N ALA A 58 -5.38 7.63 3.19
CA ALA A 58 -6.33 8.66 3.60
C ALA A 58 -5.83 10.05 3.18
N GLU A 59 -4.58 10.39 3.52
CA GLU A 59 -3.96 11.66 3.12
C GLU A 59 -3.92 11.82 1.60
N PHE A 60 -3.51 10.78 0.86
CA PHE A 60 -3.50 10.81 -0.60
C PHE A 60 -4.90 11.06 -1.16
N ARG A 61 -5.93 10.39 -0.64
CA ARG A 61 -7.31 10.60 -1.09
C ARG A 61 -7.78 12.02 -0.82
N ASP A 62 -7.49 12.56 0.36
CA ASP A 62 -7.94 13.89 0.75
C ASP A 62 -7.26 14.97 -0.12
N LEU A 63 -5.97 14.82 -0.44
CA LEU A 63 -5.25 15.71 -1.36
C LEU A 63 -5.77 15.66 -2.81
N ASN A 64 -6.35 14.55 -3.22
CA ASN A 64 -6.89 14.37 -4.58
C ASN A 64 -8.42 14.52 -4.65
N SER A 65 -9.07 14.83 -3.52
CA SER A 65 -10.51 15.07 -3.47
C SER A 65 -10.80 16.54 -3.76
N TYR A 66 -11.61 16.79 -4.78
CA TYR A 66 -12.11 18.15 -5.04
C TYR A 66 -13.24 18.47 -4.06
N GLU A 67 -13.06 19.53 -3.29
CA GLU A 67 -14.14 20.15 -2.52
C GLU A 67 -14.62 21.40 -3.26
N LYS A 68 -15.94 21.50 -3.46
CA LYS A 68 -16.55 22.68 -4.10
C LYS A 68 -16.31 23.91 -3.21
N PRO A 69 -15.70 24.99 -3.73
CA PRO A 69 -15.60 26.25 -3.01
C PRO A 69 -17.01 26.79 -2.70
N ALA A 70 -17.19 27.33 -1.48
CA ALA A 70 -18.45 27.90 -1.01
C ALA A 70 -18.97 29.04 -1.90
#